data_AF-A0A832UGF2-F1
#
_entry.id   AF-A0A832UGF2-F1
#
_cell.length_a   1.000
_cell.length_b   1.000
_cell.length_c   1.000
_cell.angle_alpha   90.00
_cell.angle_beta   90.00
_cell.angle_gamma   90.00
#
_symmetry.space_group_name_H-M   'P 1'
#
loop_
_entity.id
_entity.type
_entity.pdbx_description
1 polymer ?
#
loop_
_entity_poly.entity_id
_entity_poly.type
_entity_poly.pdbx_seq_one_letter_code
_entity_poly.pdbx_strand_id
1 'polypeptide(L)' 'MKRIIMHVDLDSFYASLEENRNDKIRGKPVVICVYSGRTKDSGAVSTSYYKARELGIKA' A
#
# COMPACT_ATOMS: atom_id res chain seq x y z
N MET A 1 14.54 12.26 34.69
CA MET A 1 13.42 11.94 33.77
C MET A 1 13.79 10.66 33.00
N LYS A 2 12.84 9.74 32.79
CA LYS A 2 13.08 8.51 32.01
C LYS A 2 13.01 8.79 30.51
N ARG A 3 13.88 8.14 29.71
CA ARG A 3 13.83 8.18 28.24
C ARG A 3 12.60 7.39 27.75
N ILE A 4 11.83 7.99 26.86
CA ILE A 4 10.71 7.33 26.15
C ILE A 4 11.10 7.24 24.67
N ILE A 5 10.87 6.09 24.05
CA ILE A 5 11.08 5.87 22.61
C ILE A 5 9.73 5.47 22.02
N MET A 6 9.31 6.18 20.97
CA MET A 6 8.05 5.94 20.25
C MET A 6 8.36 5.59 18.79
N HIS A 7 7.75 4.51 18.31
CA HIS A 7 7.77 4.12 16.90
C HIS A 7 6.43 4.46 16.27
N VAL A 8 6.45 4.98 15.05
CA VAL A 8 5.25 5.29 14.26
C VAL A 8 5.42 4.65 12.90
N ASP A 9 4.44 3.84 12.51
CA ASP A 9 4.34 3.20 11.19
C ASP A 9 3.01 3.59 10.56
N LEU A 10 3.01 3.82 9.25
CA LEU A 10 1.81 4.24 8.53
C LEU A 10 1.22 3.06 7.76
N ASP A 11 -0.01 2.74 8.13
CA ASP A 11 -0.78 1.65 7.55
C ASP A 11 -0.97 1.80 6.03
N SER A 12 -0.44 0.83 5.28
CA SER A 12 -0.60 0.73 3.82
C SER A 12 -0.33 2.05 3.08
N PHE A 13 0.74 2.78 3.49
CA PHE A 13 0.96 4.20 3.20
C PHE A 13 0.49 4.69 1.82
N TYR A 14 1.04 4.16 0.72
CA TYR A 14 0.65 4.64 -0.62
C TYR A 14 -0.80 4.32 -0.99
N ALA A 15 -1.32 3.15 -0.62
CA ALA A 15 -2.70 2.81 -0.90
C ALA A 15 -3.68 3.69 -0.10
N SER A 16 -3.34 4.03 1.14
CA SER A 16 -4.14 4.92 2.00
C SER A 16 -4.19 6.35 1.45
N LEU A 17 -3.11 6.84 0.83
CA LEU A 17 -3.10 8.13 0.13
C LEU A 17 -3.99 8.13 -1.10
N GLU A 18 -3.93 7.09 -1.93
CA GLU A 18 -4.75 7.00 -3.13
C GLU A 18 -6.25 6.83 -2.81
N GLU A 19 -6.58 6.08 -1.76
CA GLU A 19 -7.96 5.97 -1.26
C GLU A 19 -8.50 7.31 -0.75
N ASN A 20 -7.66 8.08 -0.05
CA ASN A 20 -8.02 9.41 0.43
C ASN A 20 -8.23 10.41 -0.71
N ARG A 21 -7.43 10.31 -1.78
CA ARG A 21 -7.52 11.19 -2.96
C ARG A 21 -8.67 10.84 -3.91
N ASN A 22 -9.14 9.60 -3.89
CA ASN A 22 -10.14 9.12 -4.84
C ASN A 22 -11.21 8.26 -4.16
N ASP A 23 -12.34 8.88 -3.83
CA ASP A 23 -13.46 8.19 -3.18
C ASP A 23 -14.03 7.00 -3.99
N LYS A 24 -13.80 6.95 -5.31
CA LYS A 24 -14.28 5.84 -6.16
C LYS A 24 -13.59 4.51 -5.84
N ILE A 25 -12.41 4.54 -5.22
CA ILE A 25 -11.67 3.32 -4.84
C ILE A 25 -11.78 3.00 -3.34
N ARG A 26 -12.52 3.81 -2.59
CA ARG A 26 -12.73 3.61 -1.16
C ARG A 26 -13.40 2.27 -0.87
N GLY A 27 -12.82 1.52 0.06
CA GLY A 27 -13.29 0.20 0.45
C GLY A 27 -13.19 -0.85 -0.65
N LYS A 28 -12.40 -0.64 -1.71
CA LYS A 28 -12.13 -1.66 -2.73
C LYS A 28 -10.78 -2.35 -2.48
N PRO A 29 -10.56 -3.57 -3.01
CA PRO A 29 -9.24 -4.16 -3.04
C PRO A 29 -8.34 -3.35 -3.99
N VAL A 30 -7.49 -2.50 -3.42
CA VAL A 30 -6.57 -1.61 -4.15
C VAL A 30 -5.13 -2.10 -3.99
N VAL A 31 -4.38 -2.04 -5.10
CA VAL A 31 -2.97 -2.40 -5.18
C VAL A 31 -2.22 -1.28 -5.90
N ILE A 32 -1.16 -0.78 -5.29
CA ILE A 32 -0.21 0.14 -5.91
C ILE A 32 0.91 -0.71 -6.50
N CYS A 33 1.17 -0.55 -7.80
CA CYS A 33 2.18 -1.29 -8.53
C CYS A 33 3.37 -0.39 -8.88
N VAL A 34 4.56 -0.98 -8.96
CA VAL A 34 5.76 -0.33 -9.47
C VAL A 34 6.28 -1.08 -10.69
N TYR A 35 6.62 -0.34 -11.75
CA TYR A 35 7.32 -0.92 -12.90
C TYR A 35 8.76 -1.23 -12.52
N SER A 36 9.21 -2.44 -12.80
CA SER A 36 10.58 -2.88 -12.51
C SER A 36 11.56 -2.58 -13.65
N GLY A 37 11.06 -2.28 -14.84
CA GLY A 37 11.87 -1.97 -16.02
C GLY A 37 12.69 -3.15 -16.58
N ARG A 38 12.55 -4.37 -16.03
CA ARG A 38 13.23 -5.58 -16.52
C ARG A 38 12.69 -6.03 -17.88
N THR A 39 11.39 -5.86 -18.10
CA THR A 39 10.70 -5.98 -19.38
C THR A 39 9.65 -4.87 -19.48
N LYS A 40 9.03 -4.72 -20.65
CA LYS A 40 7.97 -3.71 -20.88
C LYS A 40 6.81 -3.83 -19.90
N ASP A 41 6.46 -5.06 -19.53
CA ASP A 41 5.29 -5.37 -18.71
C ASP A 41 5.67 -5.92 -17.32
N SER A 42 6.94 -5.85 -16.92
CA SER A 42 7.37 -6.36 -15.61
C SER A 42 7.14 -5.33 -14.51
N GLY A 43 6.40 -5.73 -13.48
CA GLY A 43 6.19 -4.94 -12.28
C GLY A 43 6.05 -5.81 -11.03
N ALA A 44 6.03 -5.15 -9.88
CA ALA A 44 5.75 -5.77 -8.60
C ALA A 44 4.70 -4.95 -7.84
N VAL A 45 4.08 -5.57 -6.85
CA VAL A 45 3.22 -4.87 -5.91
C VAL A 45 4.13 -4.04 -4.98
N SER A 46 3.85 -2.74 -4.87
CA SER A 46 4.53 -1.85 -3.94
C SER A 46 3.76 -1.72 -2.63
N THR A 47 2.42 -1.67 -2.69
CA THR A 47 1.58 -1.59 -1.50
C THR A 47 0.22 -2.21 -1.79
N SER A 48 -0.25 -3.09 -0.89
CA SER A 48 -1.61 -3.61 -0.92
C SER A 48 -2.43 -3.07 0.24
N TYR A 49 -3.64 -2.58 -0.06
CA TYR A 49 -4.60 -2.18 0.96
C TYR A 49 -5.19 -3.42 1.66
N TYR A 50 -5.75 -3.25 2.87
CA TYR A 50 -6.24 -4.37 3.69
C TYR A 50 -7.17 -5.34 2.95
N LYS A 51 -8.14 -4.82 2.20
CA LYS A 51 -9.06 -5.65 1.39
C LYS A 51 -8.36 -6.43 0.27
N ALA A 52 -7.24 -5.95 -0.26
CA ALA A 52 -6.45 -6.71 -1.22
C ALA A 52 -5.64 -7.83 -0.52
N ARG A 53 -5.21 -7.62 0.73
CA ARG A 53 -4.51 -8.65 1.54
C ARG A 53 -5.41 -9.82 1.90
N GLU A 54 -6.69 -9.57 2.14
CA GLU A 54 -7.71 -10.62 2.34
C GLU A 54 -7.79 -11.57 1.14
N LEU A 55 -7.46 -11.09 -0.06
CA LEU A 55 -7.39 -11.89 -1.30
C LEU A 55 -6.02 -12.58 -1.50
N GLY A 56 -5.13 -12.51 -0.51
CA GLY A 56 -3.78 -13.10 -0.56
C GLY A 56 -2.72 -12.24 -1.26
N ILE A 57 -3.04 -11.00 -1.65
CA ILE A 57 -2.09 -10.11 -2.36
C ILE A 57 -1.11 -9.49 -1.36
N LYS A 58 0.18 -9.62 -1.66
CA LYS A 58 1.29 -9.11 -0.83
C LYS A 58 2.18 -8.17 -1.64
N ALA A 59 2.73 -7.16 -0.96
CA ALA A 59 3.87 -6.40 -1.43
C ALA A 59 5.17 -7.15 -1.12
#